data_AF-A0A7Y3CZU7-F1
#
_entry.id   AF-A0A7Y3CZU7-F1
#
_cell.length_a   1.000
_cell.length_b   1.000
_cell.length_c   1.000
_cell.angle_alpha   90.00
_cell.angle_beta   90.00
_cell.angle_gamma   90.00
#
_symmetry.space_group_name_H-M   'P 1'
#
loop_
_entity.id
_entity.type
_entity.pdbx_description
1 polymer ?
#
loop_
_entity_poly.entity_id
_entity_poly.type
_entity_poly.pdbx_seq_one_letter_code
_entity_poly.pdbx_strand_id
1 'polypeptide(L)'
;RILNNKSSFNVIDLGNNFHRFGPWGADLDWQRIFRTPNYYLDSLLNDEDLESNFKYDMPEELRKQFSNSEEVYFDINKAYMEGVINGESSKAVLVKSIAQHAKLCIENSDDVFDAYTLAKLLGDDIDYRIKRYTKCISKSTNNFVDWLREDYRKKLRAYLRDNFDKVYEEIHGHPPED
;
A
#
# COMPACT_ATOMS: atom_id res chain seq x y z
N ARG A 1 -21.89 22.59 -18.48
CA ARG A 1 -21.97 23.23 -19.82
C ARG A 1 -21.53 22.17 -20.83
N ILE A 2 -22.42 21.76 -21.74
CA ILE A 2 -22.08 20.78 -22.78
C ILE A 2 -21.30 21.52 -23.86
N LEU A 3 -20.10 21.04 -24.18
CA LEU A 3 -19.27 21.58 -25.26
C LEU A 3 -19.45 20.67 -26.48
N ASN A 4 -19.81 21.26 -27.63
CA ASN A 4 -20.17 20.52 -28.86
C ASN A 4 -19.04 19.63 -29.41
N ASN A 5 -17.81 19.79 -28.91
CA ASN A 5 -16.61 19.07 -29.33
C ASN A 5 -16.13 18.01 -28.32
N LYS A 6 -16.88 17.72 -27.25
CA LYS A 6 -16.49 16.73 -26.24
C LYS A 6 -17.61 15.70 -26.04
N SER A 7 -17.38 14.47 -26.48
CA SER A 7 -18.35 13.37 -26.42
C SER A 7 -18.32 12.57 -25.11
N SER A 8 -17.31 12.77 -24.26
CA SER A 8 -17.18 12.12 -22.96
C SER A 8 -16.74 13.10 -21.87
N PHE A 9 -17.16 12.81 -20.64
CA PHE A 9 -16.76 13.55 -19.45
C PHE A 9 -16.30 12.57 -18.39
N ASN A 10 -15.21 12.91 -17.70
CA ASN A 10 -14.75 12.16 -16.54
C ASN A 10 -15.44 12.74 -15.30
N VAL A 11 -16.12 11.90 -14.54
CA VAL A 11 -16.70 12.28 -13.25
C VAL A 11 -15.70 11.88 -12.18
N ILE A 12 -15.17 12.86 -11.45
CA ILE A 12 -14.20 12.66 -10.37
C ILE A 12 -14.89 12.95 -9.05
N ASP A 13 -14.96 11.96 -8.16
CA ASP A 13 -15.51 12.12 -6.82
C ASP A 13 -14.42 12.52 -5.82
N LEU A 14 -14.26 13.83 -5.64
CA LEU A 14 -13.18 14.41 -4.81
C LEU A 14 -13.35 14.17 -3.30
N GLY A 15 -14.42 13.51 -2.85
CA GLY A 15 -14.71 13.30 -1.43
C GLY A 15 -15.16 11.89 -1.07
N ASN A 16 -14.99 10.92 -1.97
CA ASN A 16 -15.53 9.57 -1.82
C ASN A 16 -17.03 9.54 -1.47
N ASN A 17 -17.79 10.54 -1.93
CA ASN A 17 -19.21 10.70 -1.65
C ASN A 17 -20.02 9.49 -2.08
N PHE A 18 -19.65 8.85 -3.19
CA PHE A 18 -20.29 7.63 -3.67
C PHE A 18 -20.18 6.51 -2.64
N HIS A 19 -19.03 6.37 -1.99
CA HIS A 19 -18.84 5.35 -0.96
C HIS A 19 -19.49 5.72 0.37
N ARG A 20 -19.59 7.01 0.71
CA ARG A 20 -20.22 7.50 1.94
C ARG A 20 -21.74 7.47 1.89
N PHE A 21 -22.32 7.90 0.76
CA PHE A 21 -23.76 8.16 0.61
C PHE A 21 -24.44 7.19 -0.37
N GLY A 22 -23.67 6.40 -1.10
CA GLY A 22 -24.18 5.53 -2.17
C GLY A 22 -24.31 6.25 -3.52
N PRO A 23 -24.95 5.58 -4.50
CA PRO A 23 -25.12 6.13 -5.83
C PRO A 23 -25.88 7.46 -5.82
N TRP A 24 -25.43 8.39 -6.66
CA TRP A 24 -26.19 9.61 -6.94
C TRP A 24 -27.56 9.22 -7.51
N GLY A 25 -28.62 9.60 -6.80
CA GLY A 25 -30.00 9.26 -7.16
C GLY A 25 -30.56 8.00 -6.50
N ALA A 26 -29.87 7.43 -5.50
CA ALA A 26 -30.47 6.41 -4.64
C ALA A 26 -31.68 6.98 -3.85
N ASP A 27 -32.69 6.13 -3.61
CA ASP A 27 -33.86 6.50 -2.81
C ASP A 27 -33.46 6.72 -1.35
N LEU A 28 -33.48 7.99 -0.92
CA LEU A 28 -33.21 8.40 0.46
C LEU A 28 -34.53 8.69 1.18
N ASP A 29 -34.72 8.07 2.34
CA ASP A 29 -35.84 8.39 3.24
C ASP A 29 -35.55 9.70 3.99
N TRP A 30 -35.82 10.82 3.33
CA TRP A 30 -35.66 12.15 3.88
C TRP A 30 -36.40 12.33 5.21
N GLN A 31 -37.58 11.72 5.35
CA GLN A 31 -38.41 11.90 6.54
C GLN A 31 -37.76 11.24 7.76
N ARG A 32 -37.18 10.05 7.59
CA ARG A 32 -36.39 9.39 8.64
C ARG A 32 -35.11 10.15 8.96
N ILE A 33 -34.39 10.64 7.95
CA ILE A 33 -33.14 11.40 8.13
C ILE A 33 -33.40 12.67 8.96
N PHE A 34 -34.42 13.46 8.62
CA PHE A 34 -34.75 14.68 9.36
C PHE A 34 -35.30 14.40 10.77
N ARG A 35 -35.97 13.26 10.98
CA ARG A 35 -36.49 12.88 12.30
C ARG A 35 -35.38 12.40 13.24
N THR A 36 -34.33 11.78 12.72
CA THR A 36 -33.24 11.22 13.53
C THR A 36 -31.88 11.45 12.88
N PRO A 37 -31.43 12.72 12.79
CA PRO A 37 -30.25 13.09 12.02
C PRO A 37 -28.96 12.46 12.57
N ASN A 38 -28.80 12.38 13.89
CA ASN A 38 -27.62 11.79 14.52
C ASN A 38 -27.46 10.31 14.14
N TYR A 39 -28.55 9.54 14.19
CA TYR A 39 -28.52 8.12 13.81
C TYR A 39 -28.11 7.91 12.35
N TYR A 40 -28.60 8.78 11.45
CA TYR A 40 -28.18 8.74 10.06
C TYR A 40 -26.68 9.04 9.91
N LEU A 41 -26.17 10.10 10.55
CA LEU A 41 -24.75 10.44 10.52
C LEU A 41 -23.85 9.33 11.09
N ASP A 42 -24.24 8.72 12.21
CA ASP A 42 -23.51 7.61 12.83
C ASP A 42 -23.52 6.35 11.96
N SER A 43 -24.52 6.18 11.09
CA SER A 43 -24.60 5.05 10.15
C SER A 43 -23.74 5.22 8.90
N LEU A 44 -23.25 6.43 8.64
CA LEU A 44 -22.37 6.68 7.50
C LEU A 44 -20.97 6.12 7.78
N LEU A 45 -20.35 5.51 6.77
CA LEU A 45 -18.97 5.10 6.85
C LEU A 45 -18.08 6.33 7.07
N ASN A 46 -17.25 6.27 8.11
CA ASN A 46 -16.22 7.27 8.34
C ASN A 46 -15.13 7.15 7.27
N ASP A 47 -14.51 8.28 6.92
CA ASP A 47 -13.45 8.35 5.91
C ASP A 47 -12.27 7.40 6.27
N GLU A 48 -11.97 7.22 7.57
CA GLU A 48 -10.92 6.31 8.02
C GLU A 48 -11.20 4.82 7.72
N ASP A 49 -12.46 4.40 7.91
CA ASP A 49 -12.91 3.03 7.64
C ASP A 49 -12.98 2.80 6.12
N LEU A 50 -13.35 3.83 5.39
CA LEU A 50 -13.37 3.81 3.94
C LEU A 50 -11.96 3.62 3.35
N GLU A 51 -11.04 4.50 3.76
CA GLU A 51 -9.63 4.41 3.39
C GLU A 51 -9.04 3.07 3.78
N SER A 52 -9.57 2.42 4.82
CA SER A 52 -9.09 1.11 5.24
C SER A 52 -9.27 0.01 4.18
N ASN A 53 -10.16 0.20 3.20
CA ASN A 53 -10.37 -0.76 2.12
C ASN A 53 -9.60 -0.44 0.84
N PHE A 54 -9.03 0.77 0.73
CA PHE A 54 -8.29 1.17 -0.45
C PHE A 54 -6.94 0.48 -0.54
N LYS A 55 -6.68 -0.16 -1.67
CA LYS A 55 -5.36 -0.72 -1.97
C LYS A 55 -4.46 0.40 -2.50
N TYR A 56 -3.20 0.36 -2.11
CA TYR A 56 -2.19 1.13 -2.84
C TYR A 56 -2.08 0.56 -4.24
N ASP A 57 -2.17 1.45 -5.22
CA ASP A 57 -1.95 1.13 -6.63
C ASP A 57 -0.65 1.82 -7.07
N MET A 58 0.26 1.03 -7.59
CA MET A 58 1.57 1.53 -8.02
C MET A 58 1.37 2.35 -9.29
N PRO A 59 1.77 3.64 -9.33
CA PRO A 59 1.61 4.47 -10.52
C PRO A 59 2.25 3.83 -11.75
N GLU A 60 1.65 4.01 -12.93
CA GLU A 60 2.10 3.33 -14.16
C GLU A 60 3.59 3.58 -14.46
N GLU A 61 4.06 4.81 -14.27
CA GLU A 61 5.48 5.18 -14.44
C GLU A 61 6.40 4.43 -13.47
N LEU A 62 5.95 4.21 -12.22
CA LEU A 62 6.68 3.42 -11.24
C LEU A 62 6.62 1.93 -11.58
N ARG A 63 5.46 1.43 -12.02
CA ARG A 63 5.25 0.02 -12.39
C ARG A 63 6.16 -0.41 -13.54
N LYS A 64 6.47 0.48 -14.47
CA LYS A 64 7.44 0.24 -15.57
C LYS A 64 8.84 -0.09 -15.06
N GLN A 65 9.27 0.52 -13.95
CA GLN A 65 10.56 0.23 -13.32
C GLN A 65 10.62 -1.15 -12.66
N PHE A 66 9.46 -1.79 -12.43
CA PHE A 66 9.34 -3.12 -11.84
C PHE A 66 8.78 -4.15 -12.83
N SER A 67 9.02 -3.96 -14.13
CA SER A 67 8.39 -4.73 -15.21
C SER A 67 8.70 -6.24 -15.18
N ASN A 68 9.82 -6.66 -14.59
CA ASN A 68 10.18 -8.08 -14.46
C ASN A 68 9.43 -8.78 -13.30
N SER A 69 8.83 -8.02 -12.38
CA SER A 69 8.07 -8.59 -11.26
C SER A 69 6.62 -8.82 -11.63
N GLU A 70 6.11 -10.04 -11.45
CA GLU A 70 4.70 -10.38 -11.70
C GLU A 70 3.77 -9.74 -10.66
N GLU A 71 4.07 -9.95 -9.37
CA GLU A 71 3.27 -9.48 -8.23
C GLU A 71 4.01 -8.42 -7.43
N VAL A 72 3.51 -7.19 -7.47
CA VAL A 72 4.09 -6.04 -6.77
C VAL A 72 3.36 -5.72 -5.46
N TYR A 73 2.14 -6.22 -5.28
CA TYR A 73 1.30 -5.93 -4.14
C TYR A 73 1.59 -6.85 -2.95
N PHE A 74 1.51 -6.29 -1.75
CA PHE A 74 1.63 -7.03 -0.50
C PHE A 74 0.52 -6.65 0.48
N ASP A 75 -0.29 -7.62 0.89
CA ASP A 75 -1.38 -7.42 1.84
C ASP A 75 -0.88 -7.57 3.28
N ILE A 76 -0.62 -6.43 3.92
CA ILE A 76 -0.18 -6.35 5.31
C ILE A 76 -1.21 -6.95 6.28
N ASN A 77 -2.51 -6.74 6.03
CA ASN A 77 -3.56 -7.22 6.93
C ASN A 77 -3.64 -8.75 6.87
N LYS A 78 -3.59 -9.30 5.66
CA LYS A 78 -3.57 -10.75 5.45
C LYS A 78 -2.33 -11.39 6.09
N ALA A 79 -1.15 -10.84 5.82
CA ALA A 79 0.11 -11.34 6.40
C ALA A 79 0.11 -11.24 7.94
N TYR A 80 -0.50 -10.20 8.50
CA TYR A 80 -0.68 -10.06 9.95
C TYR A 80 -1.61 -11.12 10.52
N MET A 81 -2.78 -11.35 9.91
CA MET A 81 -3.72 -12.39 10.35
C MET A 81 -3.08 -13.78 10.30
N GLU A 82 -2.38 -14.11 9.21
CA GLU A 82 -1.64 -15.37 9.07
C GLU A 82 -0.57 -15.51 10.16
N GLY A 83 0.18 -14.44 10.43
CA GLY A 83 1.17 -14.42 11.51
C GLY A 83 0.55 -14.68 12.89
N VAL A 84 -0.60 -14.07 13.19
CA VAL A 84 -1.33 -14.30 14.45
C VAL A 84 -1.79 -15.75 14.58
N ILE A 85 -2.34 -16.34 13.50
CA ILE A 85 -2.77 -17.74 13.49
C ILE A 85 -1.60 -18.69 13.76
N ASN A 86 -0.42 -18.36 13.23
CA ASN A 86 0.80 -19.15 13.38
C ASN A 86 1.56 -18.87 14.69
N GLY A 87 1.09 -17.94 15.53
CA GLY A 87 1.80 -17.54 16.76
C GLY A 87 3.11 -16.78 16.49
N GLU A 88 3.26 -16.19 15.31
CA GLU A 88 4.42 -15.37 14.96
C GLU A 88 4.37 -14.00 15.65
N SER A 89 5.55 -13.39 15.84
CA SER A 89 5.61 -12.00 16.28
C SER A 89 5.02 -11.08 15.20
N SER A 90 4.31 -10.02 15.61
CA SER A 90 3.84 -8.96 14.70
C SER A 90 4.95 -8.39 13.82
N LYS A 91 6.19 -8.34 14.32
CA LYS A 91 7.36 -7.89 13.56
C LYS A 91 7.69 -8.77 12.35
N ALA A 92 7.28 -10.04 12.35
CA ALA A 92 7.53 -10.96 11.24
C ALA A 92 6.85 -10.48 9.95
N VAL A 93 5.71 -9.78 10.06
CA VAL A 93 5.01 -9.17 8.91
C VAL A 93 5.90 -8.16 8.19
N LEU A 94 6.61 -7.32 8.94
CA LEU A 94 7.52 -6.34 8.35
C LEU A 94 8.72 -7.00 7.68
N VAL A 95 9.25 -8.08 8.27
CA VAL A 95 10.34 -8.84 7.66
C VAL A 95 9.90 -9.45 6.33
N LYS A 96 8.71 -10.06 6.27
CA LYS A 96 8.11 -10.59 5.04
C LYS A 96 7.89 -9.49 3.99
N SER A 97 7.39 -8.33 4.42
CA SER A 97 7.20 -7.17 3.54
C SER A 97 8.52 -6.65 2.96
N ILE A 98 9.57 -6.53 3.80
CA ILE A 98 10.91 -6.08 3.38
C ILE A 98 11.51 -7.07 2.39
N ALA A 99 11.40 -8.37 2.65
CA ALA A 99 11.90 -9.40 1.74
C ALA A 99 11.20 -9.34 0.37
N GLN A 100 9.89 -9.08 0.32
CA GLN A 100 9.17 -8.90 -0.95
C GLN A 100 9.64 -7.64 -1.69
N HIS A 101 9.83 -6.51 -1.00
CA HIS A 101 10.40 -5.30 -1.62
C HIS A 101 11.83 -5.52 -2.13
N ALA A 102 12.67 -6.20 -1.35
CA ALA A 102 14.01 -6.53 -1.77
C ALA A 102 14.00 -7.41 -3.02
N LYS A 103 13.14 -8.43 -3.06
CA LYS A 103 12.96 -9.29 -4.24
C LYS A 103 12.55 -8.47 -5.46
N LEU A 104 11.58 -7.56 -5.34
CA LEU A 104 11.20 -6.65 -6.43
C LEU A 104 12.39 -5.85 -6.97
N CYS A 105 13.19 -5.27 -6.06
CA CYS A 105 14.37 -4.51 -6.47
C CYS A 105 15.37 -5.40 -7.20
N ILE A 106 15.66 -6.60 -6.68
CA ILE A 106 16.64 -7.53 -7.23
C ILE A 106 16.23 -8.03 -8.62
N GLU A 107 14.95 -8.39 -8.80
CA GLU A 107 14.41 -8.85 -10.10
C GLU A 107 14.54 -7.81 -11.23
N ASN A 108 14.69 -6.52 -10.88
CA ASN A 108 14.68 -5.40 -11.83
C ASN A 108 15.98 -4.59 -11.81
N SER A 109 17.03 -5.09 -11.17
CA SER A 109 18.34 -4.44 -11.07
C SER A 109 19.42 -5.34 -11.63
N ASP A 110 20.46 -4.77 -12.23
CA ASP A 110 21.63 -5.53 -12.66
C ASP A 110 22.63 -5.70 -11.50
N ASP A 111 22.78 -4.66 -10.66
CA ASP A 111 23.67 -4.64 -9.51
C ASP A 111 23.00 -4.13 -8.21
N VAL A 112 23.76 -4.16 -7.12
CA VAL A 112 23.31 -3.70 -5.79
C VAL A 112 22.96 -2.20 -5.78
N PHE A 113 23.64 -1.38 -6.59
CA PHE A 113 23.45 0.07 -6.64
C PHE A 113 22.14 0.45 -7.33
N ASP A 114 21.79 -0.27 -8.39
CA ASP A 114 20.51 -0.17 -9.08
C ASP A 114 19.37 -0.60 -8.16
N ALA A 115 19.54 -1.70 -7.41
CA ALA A 115 18.57 -2.12 -6.41
C ALA A 115 18.33 -1.05 -5.33
N TYR A 116 19.38 -0.32 -4.90
CA TYR A 116 19.21 0.82 -3.99
C TYR A 116 18.46 1.99 -4.62
N THR A 117 18.63 2.22 -5.91
CA THR A 117 17.90 3.27 -6.64
C THR A 117 16.42 2.91 -6.74
N LEU A 118 16.09 1.67 -7.10
CA LEU A 118 14.72 1.16 -7.10
C LEU A 118 14.08 1.21 -5.71
N ALA A 119 14.82 0.82 -4.66
CA ALA A 119 14.34 0.86 -3.29
C ALA A 119 13.93 2.28 -2.82
N LYS A 120 14.54 3.33 -3.37
CA LYS A 120 14.15 4.72 -3.07
C LYS A 120 12.80 5.10 -3.69
N LEU A 121 12.44 4.51 -4.84
CA LEU A 121 11.19 4.79 -5.54
C LEU A 121 9.97 4.19 -4.83
N LEU A 122 10.16 3.16 -4.00
CA LEU A 122 9.11 2.49 -3.24
C LEU A 122 8.64 3.27 -2.00
N GLY A 123 9.04 4.54 -1.84
CA GLY A 123 8.77 5.36 -0.65
C GLY A 123 7.30 5.40 -0.25
N ASP A 124 6.41 5.63 -1.21
CA ASP A 124 4.96 5.75 -0.98
C ASP A 124 4.33 4.40 -0.59
N ASP A 125 4.73 3.30 -1.25
CA ASP A 125 4.25 1.96 -0.91
C ASP A 125 4.73 1.54 0.49
N ILE A 126 5.98 1.88 0.86
CA ILE A 126 6.50 1.67 2.22
C ILE A 126 5.64 2.42 3.23
N ASP A 127 5.35 3.70 3.00
CA ASP A 127 4.56 4.52 3.91
C ASP A 127 3.12 3.98 4.04
N TYR A 128 2.55 3.51 2.93
CA TYR A 128 1.25 2.84 2.92
C TYR A 128 1.29 1.56 3.75
N ARG A 129 2.26 0.66 3.53
CA ARG A 129 2.40 -0.60 4.28
C ARG A 129 2.59 -0.36 5.78
N ILE A 130 3.38 0.65 6.15
CA ILE A 130 3.56 1.04 7.55
C ILE A 130 2.26 1.58 8.16
N LYS A 131 1.50 2.42 7.44
CA LYS A 131 0.17 2.89 7.89
C LYS A 131 -0.79 1.73 8.13
N ARG A 132 -0.75 0.68 7.30
CA ARG A 132 -1.53 -0.55 7.48
C ARG A 132 -1.08 -1.35 8.69
N TYR A 133 0.22 -1.54 8.81
CA TYR A 133 0.81 -2.32 9.90
C TYR A 133 0.50 -1.70 11.26
N THR A 134 0.65 -0.37 11.40
CA THR A 134 0.40 0.32 12.67
C THR A 134 -1.07 0.20 13.10
N LYS A 135 -2.02 0.27 12.15
CA LYS A 135 -3.45 0.00 12.41
C LYS A 135 -3.69 -1.42 12.95
N CYS A 136 -2.91 -2.42 12.53
CA CYS A 136 -3.07 -3.81 13.01
C CYS A 136 -2.61 -3.99 14.47
N ILE A 137 -1.55 -3.30 14.91
CA ILE A 137 -0.93 -3.56 16.22
C ILE A 137 -1.47 -2.68 17.36
N SER A 138 -1.76 -1.39 17.11
CA SER A 138 -2.44 -0.45 18.03
C SER A 138 -2.29 1.00 17.54
N LYS A 139 -3.10 1.92 18.10
CA LYS A 139 -2.95 3.38 17.90
C LYS A 139 -1.55 3.84 18.35
N SER A 140 -0.65 3.89 17.38
CA SER A 140 0.73 4.30 17.56
C SER A 140 0.85 5.82 17.47
N THR A 141 1.82 6.40 18.16
CA THR A 141 2.11 7.84 18.05
C THR A 141 2.74 8.15 16.68
N ASN A 142 2.53 9.37 16.16
CA ASN A 142 3.12 9.80 14.89
C ASN A 142 4.65 9.61 14.89
N ASN A 143 5.32 9.96 15.99
CA ASN A 143 6.77 9.77 16.15
C ASN A 143 7.20 8.31 15.99
N PHE A 144 6.40 7.36 16.50
CA PHE A 144 6.70 5.94 16.32
C PHE A 144 6.49 5.49 14.86
N VAL A 145 5.44 5.98 14.21
CA VAL A 145 5.17 5.70 12.80
C VAL A 145 6.30 6.22 11.92
N ASP A 146 6.74 7.46 12.14
CA ASP A 146 7.86 8.07 11.41
C ASP A 146 9.17 7.31 11.62
N TRP A 147 9.46 6.96 12.87
CA TRP A 147 10.61 6.11 13.17
C TRP A 147 10.53 4.75 12.45
N LEU A 148 9.35 4.14 12.40
CA LEU A 148 9.16 2.83 11.77
C LEU A 148 9.33 2.87 10.25
N ARG A 149 8.92 3.97 9.60
CA ARG A 149 9.19 4.20 8.17
C ARG A 149 10.68 4.25 7.88
N GLU A 150 11.43 4.99 8.70
CA GLU A 150 12.89 5.09 8.56
C GLU A 150 13.61 3.78 8.90
N ASP A 151 13.14 3.07 9.93
CA ASP A 151 13.65 1.74 10.28
C ASP A 151 13.41 0.73 9.15
N TYR A 152 12.23 0.75 8.52
CA TYR A 152 11.91 -0.10 7.36
C TYR A 152 12.89 0.17 6.21
N ARG A 153 13.08 1.44 5.83
CA ARG A 153 14.00 1.82 4.74
C ARG A 153 15.44 1.40 5.03
N LYS A 154 15.90 1.55 6.29
CA LYS A 154 17.23 1.11 6.72
C LYS A 154 17.37 -0.40 6.61
N LYS A 155 16.37 -1.16 7.08
CA LYS A 155 16.38 -2.62 7.01
C LYS A 155 16.28 -3.14 5.59
N LEU A 156 15.53 -2.49 4.70
CA LEU A 156 15.51 -2.82 3.28
C LEU A 156 16.89 -2.66 2.65
N ARG A 157 17.57 -1.54 2.91
CA ARG A 157 18.94 -1.33 2.42
C ARG A 157 19.94 -2.34 3.00
N ALA A 158 19.83 -2.66 4.28
CA ALA A 158 20.67 -3.68 4.91
C ALA A 158 20.41 -5.06 4.29
N TYR A 159 19.14 -5.42 4.09
CA TYR A 159 18.76 -6.69 3.46
C TYR A 159 19.34 -6.81 2.06
N LEU A 160 19.20 -5.77 1.21
CA LEU A 160 19.79 -5.73 -0.11
C LEU A 160 21.31 -5.93 -0.03
N ARG A 161 22.02 -5.16 0.80
CA ARG A 161 23.47 -5.32 0.97
C ARG A 161 23.89 -6.74 1.31
N ASP A 162 23.21 -7.36 2.26
CA ASP A 162 23.66 -8.61 2.87
C ASP A 162 23.24 -9.84 2.06
N ASN A 163 22.24 -9.72 1.18
CA ASN A 163 21.60 -10.85 0.50
C ASN A 163 21.54 -10.72 -1.03
N PHE A 164 22.01 -9.61 -1.62
CA PHE A 164 21.85 -9.34 -3.06
C PHE A 164 22.37 -10.50 -3.92
N ASP A 165 23.67 -10.80 -3.86
CA ASP A 165 24.32 -11.78 -4.73
C ASP A 165 23.61 -13.15 -4.66
N LYS A 166 23.31 -13.60 -3.45
CA LYS A 166 22.63 -14.88 -3.21
C LYS A 166 21.23 -14.90 -3.83
N VAL A 167 20.42 -13.88 -3.56
CA VAL A 167 19.03 -13.84 -4.05
C VAL A 167 19.00 -13.57 -5.55
N TYR A 168 19.94 -12.79 -6.07
CA TYR A 168 20.13 -12.55 -7.50
C TYR A 168 20.44 -13.86 -8.24
N GLU A 169 21.40 -14.64 -7.75
CA GLU A 169 21.71 -15.97 -8.32
C GLU A 169 20.51 -16.92 -8.27
N GLU A 170 19.75 -16.91 -7.17
CA GLU A 170 18.53 -17.73 -7.04
C GLU A 170 17.45 -17.35 -8.06
N ILE A 171 17.38 -16.08 -8.47
CA ILE A 171 16.37 -15.56 -9.40
C ILE A 171 16.82 -15.70 -10.86
N HIS A 172 18.05 -15.28 -11.17
CA HIS A 172 18.56 -15.17 -12.55
C HIS A 172 19.37 -16.40 -13.00
N GLY A 173 19.82 -17.24 -12.05
CA GLY A 173 20.61 -18.44 -12.34
C GLY A 173 22.07 -18.18 -12.67
N HIS A 174 22.54 -16.95 -12.51
CA HIS A 174 23.94 -16.52 -12.66
C HIS A 174 24.27 -15.43 -11.64
N PRO A 175 25.57 -15.22 -11.30
CA PRO A 175 25.97 -14.11 -10.43
C PRO A 175 25.70 -12.75 -11.09
N PRO A 176 25.52 -11.68 -10.29
CA PRO A 176 25.43 -10.32 -10.82
C PRO A 176 26.72 -9.91 -11.52
N GLU A 177 26.62 -8.97 -12.46
CA GLU A 177 27.80 -8.38 -13.11
C GLU A 177 28.57 -7.50 -12.11
N ASP A 178 29.91 -7.49 -12.21
CA ASP A 178 30.81 -6.74 -11.33
C ASP A 178 30.73 -5.20 -11.51
#